data_AF-A0A3M1BPL5-F1
#
_entry.id   AF-A0A3M1BPL5-F1
#
_cell.length_a   1.000
_cell.length_b   1.000
_cell.length_c   1.000
_cell.angle_alpha   90.00
_cell.angle_beta   90.00
_cell.angle_gamma   90.00
#
_symmetry.space_group_name_H-M   'P 1'
#
loop_
_entity.id
_entity.type
_entity.pdbx_description
1 polymer ?
#
loop_
_entity_poly.entity_id
_entity_poly.type
_entity_poly.pdbx_seq_one_letter_code
_entity_poly.pdbx_strand_id
1 'polypeptide(L)'
;IDHIAGTELLKKIRRQIEEWGGVDFIQEEVIRVERRGEAFEVESRSGRTFLSGYVVLAGGFHSFSIKGLEIELLENPKSPKPGRVMIKHKDYEVDRNLFVAGTLAGLSSHFTSCAGSGVEVAVEILSRFAGKRIVIHDVPEVT
;
A
#
# COMPACT_ATOMS: atom_id res chain seq x y z
N ILE A 1 -29.02 3.80 -1.73
CA ILE A 1 -27.74 3.08 -1.53
C ILE A 1 -27.93 2.26 -0.27
N ASP A 2 -27.99 0.94 -0.40
CA ASP A 2 -28.05 0.08 0.78
C ASP A 2 -26.71 0.14 1.52
N HIS A 3 -26.80 0.15 2.85
CA HIS A 3 -25.62 0.22 3.70
C HIS A 3 -24.89 -1.13 3.71
N ILE A 4 -23.57 -1.09 3.84
CA ILE A 4 -22.73 -2.28 4.00
C ILE A 4 -21.78 -2.08 5.19
N ALA A 5 -21.68 -3.09 6.05
CA ALA A 5 -20.70 -3.07 7.15
C ALA A 5 -19.27 -3.17 6.59
N GLY A 6 -18.30 -2.54 7.26
CA GLY A 6 -16.91 -2.54 6.80
C GLY A 6 -16.31 -3.94 6.65
N THR A 7 -16.66 -4.87 7.53
CA THR A 7 -16.21 -6.28 7.44
C THR A 7 -16.75 -6.98 6.20
N GLU A 8 -18.01 -6.74 5.84
CA GLU A 8 -18.63 -7.32 4.65
C GLU A 8 -18.10 -6.69 3.37
N LEU A 9 -17.81 -5.38 3.40
CA LEU A 9 -17.13 -4.69 2.31
C LEU A 9 -15.74 -5.28 2.04
N LEU A 10 -14.94 -5.54 3.08
CA LEU A 10 -13.61 -6.15 2.92
C LEU A 10 -13.69 -7.56 2.33
N LYS A 11 -14.66 -8.38 2.76
CA LYS A 11 -14.90 -9.71 2.15
C LYS A 11 -15.28 -9.60 0.67
N LYS A 12 -16.16 -8.66 0.34
CA LYS A 12 -16.58 -8.41 -1.05
C LYS A 12 -15.39 -7.99 -1.93
N ILE A 13 -14.57 -7.05 -1.46
CA ILE A 13 -13.36 -6.60 -2.17
C ILE A 13 -12.39 -7.76 -2.39
N ARG A 14 -12.13 -8.56 -1.35
CA ARG A 14 -11.24 -9.72 -1.47
C ARG A 14 -11.73 -10.68 -2.54
N ARG A 15 -13.02 -11.02 -2.53
CA ARG A 15 -13.62 -11.92 -3.53
C ARG A 15 -13.46 -11.36 -4.95
N GLN A 16 -13.67 -10.05 -5.14
CA GLN A 16 -13.47 -9.41 -6.45
C GLN A 16 -12.02 -9.53 -6.96
N ILE A 17 -11.04 -9.40 -6.07
CA ILE A 17 -9.62 -9.58 -6.42
C ILE A 17 -9.34 -11.05 -6.78
N GLU A 18 -9.86 -12.00 -6.01
CA GLU A 18 -9.72 -13.44 -6.28
C GLU A 18 -10.39 -13.84 -7.60
N GLU A 19 -11.57 -13.29 -7.91
CA GLU A 19 -12.30 -13.50 -9.18
C GLU A 19 -11.54 -12.91 -10.39
N TRP A 20 -10.89 -11.74 -10.22
CA TRP A 20 -10.07 -11.14 -11.27
C TRP A 20 -8.78 -11.91 -11.54
N GLY A 21 -8.16 -12.44 -10.49
CA GLY A 21 -6.91 -13.21 -10.56
C GLY A 21 -5.64 -12.35 -10.64
N GLY A 22 -4.48 -13.03 -10.65
CA GLY A 22 -3.17 -12.38 -10.73
C GLY A 22 -2.65 -11.78 -9.42
N VAL A 23 -3.27 -12.11 -8.28
CA VAL A 23 -2.84 -11.66 -6.95
C VAL A 23 -2.74 -12.85 -6.00
N ASP A 24 -1.57 -13.01 -5.38
CA ASP A 24 -1.35 -13.99 -4.31
C ASP A 24 -1.56 -13.34 -2.94
N PHE A 25 -2.43 -13.94 -2.13
CA PHE A 25 -2.62 -13.53 -0.74
C PHE A 25 -1.83 -14.44 0.20
N ILE A 26 -0.79 -13.88 0.81
CA ILE A 26 0.07 -14.60 1.75
C ILE A 26 -0.14 -14.03 3.15
N GLN A 27 -0.63 -14.87 4.07
CA GLN A 27 -0.90 -14.48 5.45
C GLN A 27 0.35 -14.69 6.31
N GLU A 28 1.32 -13.79 6.17
CA GLU A 28 2.58 -13.82 6.92
C GLU A 28 3.01 -12.40 7.35
N GLU A 29 3.80 -12.31 8.41
CA GLU A 29 4.40 -11.05 8.85
C GLU A 29 5.73 -10.82 8.14
N VAL A 30 5.88 -9.68 7.47
CA VAL A 30 7.17 -9.25 6.90
C VAL A 30 8.04 -8.65 8.00
N ILE A 31 9.29 -9.12 8.11
CA ILE A 31 10.23 -8.68 9.16
C ILE A 31 11.41 -7.86 8.60
N ARG A 32 11.73 -8.02 7.32
CA ARG A 32 12.83 -7.33 6.66
C ARG A 32 12.50 -7.08 5.19
N VAL A 33 12.90 -5.91 4.71
CA VAL A 33 12.92 -5.55 3.29
C VAL A 33 14.28 -4.90 3.04
N GLU A 34 15.07 -5.45 2.11
CA GLU A 34 16.40 -4.93 1.78
C GLU A 34 16.51 -4.65 0.28
N ARG A 35 17.15 -3.54 -0.08
CA ARG A 35 17.44 -3.22 -1.49
C ARG A 35 18.59 -4.10 -1.99
N ARG A 36 18.39 -4.77 -3.13
CA ARG A 36 19.35 -5.61 -3.84
C ARG A 36 19.47 -5.12 -5.29
N GLY A 37 20.32 -4.10 -5.50
CA GLY A 37 20.42 -3.43 -6.80
C GLY A 37 19.11 -2.71 -7.16
N GLU A 38 18.51 -3.06 -8.31
CA GLU A 38 17.24 -2.48 -8.78
C GLU A 38 15.99 -3.15 -8.17
N ALA A 39 16.15 -4.19 -7.35
CA ALA A 39 15.07 -4.94 -6.72
C ALA A 39 15.10 -4.84 -5.18
N PHE A 40 14.07 -5.39 -4.56
CA PHE A 40 13.93 -5.60 -3.13
C PHE A 40 13.85 -7.09 -2.82
N GLU A 41 14.52 -7.49 -1.75
CA GLU A 41 14.36 -8.78 -1.10
C GLU A 41 13.47 -8.59 0.12
N VAL A 42 12.33 -9.29 0.16
CA VAL A 42 11.34 -9.24 1.24
C VAL A 42 11.38 -10.56 1.99
N GLU A 43 11.66 -10.52 3.29
CA GLU A 43 11.73 -11.70 4.15
C GLU A 43 10.56 -11.68 5.16
N SER A 44 9.84 -12.79 5.23
CA SER A 44 8.79 -13.01 6.22
C SER A 44 9.33 -13.68 7.48
N ARG A 45 8.56 -13.61 8.57
CA ARG A 45 8.88 -14.27 9.85
C ARG A 45 9.01 -15.79 9.74
N SER A 46 8.36 -16.41 8.74
CA SER A 46 8.45 -17.85 8.49
C SER A 46 9.76 -18.25 7.78
N GLY A 47 10.56 -17.27 7.34
CA GLY A 47 11.80 -17.46 6.58
C GLY A 47 11.59 -17.50 5.07
N ARG A 48 10.37 -17.23 4.56
CA ARG A 48 10.14 -17.10 3.11
C ARG A 48 10.72 -15.79 2.59
N THR A 49 11.30 -15.86 1.40
CA THR A 49 11.85 -14.70 0.70
C THR A 49 11.14 -14.47 -0.63
N PHE A 50 10.97 -13.20 -0.98
CA PHE A 50 10.40 -12.76 -2.24
C PHE A 50 11.31 -11.69 -2.87
N LEU A 51 11.43 -11.71 -4.19
CA LEU A 51 12.08 -10.65 -4.95
C LEU A 51 11.02 -9.82 -5.64
N SER A 52 11.10 -8.49 -5.51
CA SER A 52 10.18 -7.57 -6.17
C SER A 52 10.90 -6.33 -6.70
N GLY A 53 10.49 -5.82 -7.86
CA GLY A 53 10.96 -4.54 -8.36
C GLY A 53 10.34 -3.33 -7.64
N TYR A 54 9.18 -3.53 -6.98
CA TYR A 54 8.39 -2.50 -6.33
C TYR A 54 7.89 -2.98 -4.96
N VAL A 55 7.89 -2.11 -3.96
CA VAL A 55 7.35 -2.41 -2.62
C VAL A 55 6.40 -1.30 -2.21
N VAL A 56 5.22 -1.67 -1.68
CA VAL A 56 4.24 -0.74 -1.11
C VAL A 56 4.02 -1.08 0.36
N LEU A 57 4.33 -0.15 1.25
CA LEU A 57 4.15 -0.29 2.69
C LEU A 57 2.75 0.19 3.09
N ALA A 58 1.88 -0.76 3.45
CA ALA A 58 0.49 -0.49 3.86
C ALA A 58 0.13 -1.09 5.24
N GLY A 59 1.11 -1.23 6.13
CA GLY A 59 0.96 -1.87 7.46
C GLY A 59 0.19 -1.06 8.51
N GLY A 60 -0.21 0.17 8.19
CA GLY A 60 -0.92 1.07 9.11
C GLY A 60 -0.01 1.78 10.12
N PHE A 61 -0.57 2.79 10.80
CA PHE A 61 0.18 3.72 11.67
C PHE A 61 0.48 3.26 13.11
N HIS A 62 0.20 2.00 13.48
CA HIS A 62 0.31 1.59 14.89
C HIS A 62 1.76 1.52 15.35
N SER A 63 2.62 0.95 14.51
CA SER A 63 4.06 0.85 14.68
C SER A 63 4.69 0.52 13.33
N PHE A 64 6.01 0.65 13.24
CA PHE A 64 6.78 0.19 12.09
C PHE A 64 8.03 -0.54 12.59
N SER A 65 8.20 -1.80 12.19
CA SER A 65 9.27 -2.68 12.69
C SER A 65 10.00 -3.47 11.60
N ILE A 66 9.72 -3.20 10.33
CA ILE A 66 10.41 -3.84 9.20
C ILE A 66 11.84 -3.31 9.15
N LYS A 67 12.81 -4.22 9.16
CA LYS A 67 14.25 -3.89 9.09
C LYS A 67 14.72 -3.77 7.64
N GLY A 68 15.91 -3.20 7.44
CA GLY A 68 16.61 -3.17 6.14
C GLY A 68 16.26 -1.99 5.24
N LEU A 69 15.33 -1.13 5.66
CA LEU A 69 14.99 0.11 4.97
C LEU A 69 15.52 1.31 5.75
N GLU A 70 16.14 2.25 5.05
CA GLU A 70 16.51 3.56 5.59
C GLU A 70 15.30 4.50 5.45
N ILE A 71 14.49 4.59 6.50
CA ILE A 71 13.28 5.41 6.50
C ILE A 71 13.26 6.39 7.68
N GLU A 72 12.69 7.57 7.44
CA GLU A 72 12.43 8.56 8.48
C GLU A 72 10.98 8.39 8.96
N LEU A 73 10.81 8.07 10.24
CA LEU A 73 9.51 8.00 10.90
C LEU A 73 9.16 9.34 11.54
N LEU A 74 7.92 9.77 11.33
CA LEU A 74 7.34 10.96 11.94
C LEU A 74 6.08 10.58 12.72
N GLU A 75 5.61 11.47 13.60
CA GLU A 75 4.29 11.31 14.18
C GLU A 75 3.21 11.56 13.13
N ASN A 76 2.20 10.70 13.08
CA ASN A 76 1.11 10.84 12.13
C ASN A 76 0.27 12.09 12.47
N PRO A 77 0.20 13.10 11.58
CA PRO A 77 -0.42 14.38 11.89
C PRO A 77 -1.95 14.33 11.97
N LYS A 78 -2.56 13.25 11.46
CA LYS A 78 -4.02 13.05 11.42
C LYS A 78 -4.49 12.01 12.44
N SER A 79 -3.59 11.52 13.29
CA SER A 79 -3.97 10.60 14.37
C SER A 79 -4.63 11.36 15.53
N PRO A 80 -5.77 10.88 16.06
CA PRO A 80 -6.34 11.42 17.29
C PRO A 80 -5.62 10.93 18.56
N LYS A 81 -4.67 10.01 18.41
CA LYS A 81 -3.92 9.39 19.53
C LYS A 81 -2.41 9.59 19.34
N PRO A 82 -1.65 9.87 20.41
CA PRO A 82 -0.21 9.97 20.33
C PRO A 82 0.44 8.62 19.99
N GLY A 83 1.68 8.66 19.51
CA GLY A 83 2.47 7.45 19.24
C GLY A 83 1.99 6.67 18.03
N ARG A 84 1.33 7.33 17.07
CA ARG A 84 1.07 6.78 15.74
C ARG A 84 2.10 7.30 14.76
N VAL A 85 2.61 6.41 13.93
CA VAL A 85 3.72 6.70 13.02
C VAL A 85 3.24 6.94 11.60
N MET A 86 3.96 7.78 10.88
CA MET A 86 3.96 7.80 9.42
C MET A 86 5.40 7.75 8.90
N ILE A 87 5.58 7.30 7.67
CA ILE A 87 6.85 7.36 6.97
C ILE A 87 6.89 8.68 6.20
N LYS A 88 8.01 9.42 6.28
CA LYS A 88 8.21 10.61 5.44
C LYS A 88 8.31 10.19 3.97
N HIS A 89 7.59 10.90 3.11
CA HIS A 89 7.53 10.63 1.68
C HIS A 89 7.25 11.91 0.90
N LYS A 90 7.41 11.83 -0.42
CA LYS A 90 6.90 12.82 -1.36
C LYS A 90 5.96 12.09 -2.33
N ASP A 91 4.71 12.53 -2.40
CA ASP A 91 3.70 11.93 -3.28
C ASP A 91 3.60 10.39 -3.13
N TYR A 92 3.61 9.92 -1.88
CA TYR A 92 3.62 8.50 -1.47
C TYR A 92 4.90 7.73 -1.77
N GLU A 93 5.87 8.31 -2.47
CA GLU A 93 7.17 7.71 -2.74
C GLU A 93 8.16 8.03 -1.60
N VAL A 94 8.65 6.97 -0.95
CA VAL A 94 9.63 7.05 0.15
C VAL A 94 11.05 7.06 -0.43
N ASP A 95 11.28 6.21 -1.43
CA ASP A 95 12.50 6.10 -2.22
C ASP A 95 12.12 5.46 -3.58
N ARG A 96 13.03 5.41 -4.55
CA ARG A 96 12.77 4.85 -5.89
C ARG A 96 12.16 3.45 -5.79
N ASN A 97 10.92 3.31 -6.27
CA ASN A 97 10.11 2.09 -6.27
C ASN A 97 9.69 1.56 -4.88
N LEU A 98 9.89 2.36 -3.82
CA LEU A 98 9.40 2.10 -2.47
C LEU A 98 8.32 3.14 -2.14
N PHE A 99 7.09 2.66 -1.94
CA PHE A 99 5.94 3.51 -1.67
C PHE A 99 5.35 3.24 -0.29
N VAL A 100 4.54 4.18 0.20
CA VAL A 100 3.76 4.05 1.43
C VAL A 100 2.32 4.50 1.18
N ALA A 101 1.35 3.78 1.75
CA ALA A 101 -0.08 4.08 1.58
C ALA A 101 -0.85 4.05 2.89
N GLY A 102 -2.08 4.58 2.86
CA GLY A 102 -3.01 4.57 3.97
C GLY A 102 -2.55 5.43 5.15
N THR A 103 -2.84 4.98 6.37
CA THR A 103 -2.48 5.73 7.57
C THR A 103 -0.97 5.81 7.79
N LEU A 104 -0.19 4.84 7.31
CA LEU A 104 1.28 4.88 7.38
C LEU A 104 1.86 5.99 6.48
N ALA A 105 1.10 6.49 5.51
CA ALA A 105 1.43 7.65 4.69
C ALA A 105 0.97 8.99 5.30
N GLY A 106 0.48 9.01 6.55
CA GLY A 106 0.01 10.24 7.22
C GLY A 106 -1.46 10.61 6.94
N LEU A 107 -2.25 9.69 6.41
CA LEU A 107 -3.67 9.91 6.12
C LEU A 107 -4.57 9.59 7.33
N SER A 108 -5.80 10.13 7.29
CA SER A 108 -6.83 9.85 8.29
C SER A 108 -7.24 8.38 8.22
N SER A 109 -7.55 7.79 9.37
CA SER A 109 -7.98 6.38 9.48
C SER A 109 -9.43 6.15 9.01
N HIS A 110 -9.71 6.48 7.75
CA HIS A 110 -11.01 6.26 7.10
C HIS A 110 -10.82 5.41 5.85
N PHE A 111 -11.75 4.49 5.60
CA PHE A 111 -11.65 3.51 4.52
C PHE A 111 -11.36 4.15 3.16
N THR A 112 -12.17 5.11 2.72
CA THR A 112 -12.02 5.75 1.40
C THR A 112 -10.77 6.61 1.30
N SER A 113 -10.35 7.26 2.39
CA SER A 113 -9.11 8.03 2.42
C SER A 113 -7.88 7.14 2.21
N CYS A 114 -7.82 5.99 2.89
CA CYS A 114 -6.74 5.04 2.73
C CYS A 114 -6.80 4.34 1.36
N ALA A 115 -8.00 3.93 0.93
CA ALA A 115 -8.19 3.27 -0.36
C ALA A 115 -7.75 4.18 -1.51
N GLY A 116 -8.10 5.47 -1.48
CA GLY A 116 -7.67 6.44 -2.49
C GLY A 116 -6.16 6.54 -2.62
N SER A 117 -5.41 6.54 -1.51
CA SER A 117 -3.94 6.54 -1.60
C SER A 117 -3.35 5.26 -2.19
N GLY A 118 -4.00 4.11 -1.96
CA GLY A 118 -3.60 2.86 -2.62
C GLY A 118 -3.81 2.94 -4.14
N VAL A 119 -4.88 3.60 -4.58
CA VAL A 119 -5.13 3.87 -6.01
C VAL A 119 -4.06 4.78 -6.60
N GLU A 120 -3.72 5.90 -5.94
CA GLU A 120 -2.67 6.82 -6.41
C GLU A 120 -1.33 6.10 -6.61
N VAL A 121 -0.91 5.30 -5.63
CA VAL A 121 0.31 4.49 -5.72
C VAL A 121 0.24 3.47 -6.87
N ALA A 122 -0.89 2.77 -7.02
CA ALA A 122 -1.07 1.79 -8.09
C ALA A 122 -1.00 2.44 -9.48
N VAL A 123 -1.62 3.60 -9.67
CA VAL A 123 -1.60 4.36 -10.93
C VAL A 123 -0.18 4.85 -11.25
N GLU A 124 0.58 5.27 -10.24
CA GLU A 124 1.99 5.65 -10.43
C GLU A 124 2.84 4.47 -10.90
N ILE A 125 2.75 3.31 -10.23
CA ILE A 125 3.46 2.09 -10.64
C ILE A 125 3.07 1.69 -12.06
N LEU A 126 1.77 1.71 -12.37
CA LEU A 126 1.29 1.32 -13.69
C LEU A 126 1.71 2.31 -14.79
N SER A 127 1.79 3.60 -14.48
CA SER A 127 2.32 4.62 -15.39
C SER A 127 3.81 4.40 -15.68
N ARG A 128 4.59 3.98 -14.68
CA ARG A 128 6.01 3.61 -14.86
C ARG A 128 6.15 2.39 -15.77
N PHE A 129 5.32 1.36 -15.58
CA PHE A 129 5.29 0.20 -16.48
C PHE A 129 4.95 0.59 -17.93
N ALA A 130 4.03 1.53 -18.12
CA ALA A 130 3.64 2.01 -19.44
C ALA A 130 4.63 3.00 -20.07
N GLY A 131 5.60 3.53 -19.31
CA GLY A 131 6.51 4.59 -19.75
C GLY A 131 5.84 5.95 -20.00
N LYS A 132 4.57 6.11 -19.60
CA LYS A 132 3.78 7.34 -19.75
C LYS A 132 2.66 7.38 -18.71
N ARG A 133 2.09 8.55 -18.45
CA ARG A 133 0.91 8.64 -17.58
C ARG A 133 -0.26 7.91 -18.23
N ILE A 134 -0.88 7.01 -17.47
CA ILE A 134 -2.04 6.24 -17.91
C ILE A 134 -3.25 6.53 -17.04
N VAL A 135 -4.41 6.25 -17.61
CA VAL A 135 -5.71 6.47 -17.01
C VAL A 135 -6.58 5.27 -17.37
N ILE A 136 -7.23 4.67 -16.38
CA ILE A 136 -8.18 3.57 -16.57
C ILE A 136 -9.54 4.06 -16.09
N HIS A 137 -10.43 4.36 -17.04
CA HIS A 137 -11.79 4.81 -16.75
C HIS A 137 -12.77 4.00 -17.61
N ASP A 138 -13.94 3.73 -17.03
CA ASP A 138 -15.11 3.35 -17.82
C ASP A 138 -15.73 4.60 -18.44
N VAL A 139 -16.27 4.48 -19.65
CA VAL A 139 -17.09 5.52 -20.25
C VAL A 139 -18.53 5.28 -19.78
N PRO A 140 -19.14 6.20 -19.01
CA PRO A 140 -20.52 6.02 -18.62
C PRO A 140 -21.41 5.98 -19.86
N GLU A 141 -22.39 5.08 -19.85
CA GLU A 141 -23.44 5.10 -20.85
C GLU A 141 -24.14 6.47 -20.79
N VAL A 142 -24.36 7.08 -21.96
CA VAL A 142 -25.06 8.36 -22.06
C VAL A 142 -26.49 8.14 -21.59
N THR A 143 -26.82 8.62 -20.39
CA THR A 143 -28.20 8.73 -19.90
C THR A 143 -28.95 9.86 -20.58
#